data_AF-A0A2W6ZKR6-F1
#
_entry.id   AF-A0A2W6ZKR6-F1
#
_cell.length_a   1.000
_cell.length_b   1.000
_cell.length_c   1.000
_cell.angle_alpha   90.00
_cell.angle_beta   90.00
_cell.angle_gamma   90.00
#
_symmetry.space_group_name_H-M   'P 1'
#
loop_
_entity.id
_entity.type
_entity.pdbx_description
1 polymer ?
#
loop_
_entity_poly.entity_id
_entity_poly.type
_entity_poly.pdbx_seq_one_letter_code
_entity_poly.pdbx_strand_id
1 'polypeptide(L)' 'MVKVKVASGLYTSASEVLREALRLMEQQDHLRSIKLQQLRSDVQEGLASGEPSEWNAVEIKQHGRNLKASRRITPQGA' A
#
# COMPACT_ATOMS: atom_id res chain seq x y z
N MET A 1 11.09 28.73 9.40
CA MET A 1 11.39 27.28 9.20
C MET A 1 12.77 27.02 8.58
N VAL A 2 13.05 27.43 7.35
CA VAL A 2 14.37 27.18 6.71
C VAL A 2 15.52 27.81 7.51
N LYS A 3 15.39 29.09 7.90
CA LYS A 3 16.39 29.81 8.71
C LYS A 3 16.67 29.14 10.06
N VAL A 4 15.67 28.50 10.68
CA VAL A 4 15.81 27.79 11.97
C VAL A 4 16.61 26.50 11.79
N LYS A 5 16.35 25.75 10.72
CA LYS A 5 17.07 24.50 10.38
C LYS A 5 18.53 24.73 9.99
N VAL A 6 18.83 25.87 9.37
CA VAL A 6 20.22 26.25 9.05
C VAL A 6 20.92 26.76 10.32
N ALA A 7 20.26 27.62 11.10
CA ALA A 7 20.82 28.16 12.35
C ALA A 7 21.09 27.08 13.41
N SER A 8 20.36 25.95 13.37
CA SER A 8 20.60 24.80 14.26
C SER A 8 21.80 23.94 13.84
N GLY A 9 22.51 24.28 12.75
CA GLY A 9 23.64 23.49 12.22
C GLY A 9 23.24 22.17 11.56
N LEU A 10 21.93 21.88 11.44
CA LEU A 10 21.42 20.65 10.83
C LEU A 10 21.60 20.66 9.31
N TYR A 11 21.70 21.86 8.71
CA TYR A 11 21.99 22.05 7.30
C TYR A 11 22.94 23.23 7.13
N THR A 12 23.90 23.12 6.20
CA THR A 12 24.92 24.13 5.93
C THR A 12 24.39 25.32 5.12
N SER A 13 23.27 25.15 4.40
CA SER A 13 22.66 26.22 3.60
C SER A 13 21.16 26.02 3.39
N ALA A 14 20.48 27.11 3.00
CA ALA A 14 19.08 27.06 2.58
C ALA A 14 18.88 26.19 1.31
N SER A 15 19.84 26.18 0.39
CA SER A 15 19.81 25.35 -0.82
C SER A 15 19.87 23.85 -0.49
N GLU A 16 20.59 23.47 0.56
CA GLU A 16 20.62 22.09 1.04
C GLU A 16 19.27 21.65 1.61
N VAL A 17 18.63 22.51 2.41
CA VAL A 17 17.27 22.26 2.93
C VAL A 17 16.27 22.06 1.80
N LEU A 18 16.35 22.89 0.75
CA LEU A 18 15.44 22.80 -0.40
C LEU A 18 15.67 21.53 -1.22
N ARG A 19 16.93 21.15 -1.48
CA ARG A 19 17.26 19.90 -2.18
C ARG A 19 16.71 18.69 -1.42
N GLU A 20 16.89 18.65 -0.11
CA GLU A 20 16.40 17.54 0.71
C GLU A 20 14.86 17.52 0.77
N ALA A 21 14.21 18.67 0.85
CA ALA A 21 12.75 18.75 0.79
C ALA A 21 12.20 18.23 -0.55
N LEU A 22 12.79 18.64 -1.68
CA LEU A 22 12.39 18.15 -3.01
C LEU A 22 12.63 16.64 -3.15
N ARG A 23 13.74 16.13 -2.63
CA ARG A 23 14.04 14.69 -2.61
C ARG A 23 12.97 13.91 -1.84
N LEU A 24 12.57 14.39 -0.67
CA LEU A 24 11.51 13.76 0.13
C LEU A 24 10.14 13.83 -0.57
N MET A 25 9.84 14.95 -1.22
CA MET A 25 8.61 15.11 -2.01
C MET A 25 8.58 14.12 -3.17
N GLU A 26 9.66 13.99 -3.93
CA GLU A 26 9.77 13.04 -5.03
C GLU A 26 9.60 11.59 -4.56
N GLN A 27 10.22 11.21 -3.43
CA GLN A 27 10.03 9.89 -2.83
C GLN A 27 8.57 9.64 -2.44
N GLN A 28 7.90 10.63 -1.87
CA GLN A 28 6.49 10.52 -1.49
C GLN A 28 5.60 10.40 -2.72
N ASP A 29 5.86 11.18 -3.77
CA ASP A 29 5.12 11.14 -5.03
C ASP A 29 5.30 9.79 -5.73
N HIS A 30 6.51 9.24 -5.73
CA HIS A 30 6.80 7.90 -6.24
C HIS A 30 6.05 6.81 -5.46
N LEU A 31 6.05 6.86 -4.13
CA LEU A 31 5.28 5.90 -3.32
C LEU A 31 3.77 6.04 -3.56
N ARG A 32 3.29 7.26 -3.78
CA ARG A 32 1.88 7.53 -4.08
C ARG A 32 1.51 6.99 -5.46
N SER A 33 2.37 7.16 -6.45
CA SER A 33 2.11 6.68 -7.82
C SER A 33 2.02 5.15 -7.86
N ILE A 34 2.93 4.44 -7.19
CA ILE A 34 2.90 2.97 -7.07
C ILE A 34 1.59 2.51 -6.41
N LYS A 35 1.21 3.10 -5.27
CA LYS A 35 -0.04 2.74 -4.58
C LYS A 35 -1.27 2.98 -5.46
N LEU A 36 -1.28 4.07 -6.22
CA LEU A 36 -2.39 4.37 -7.12
C LEU A 36 -2.44 3.42 -8.31
N GLN A 37 -1.29 3.03 -8.85
CA GLN A 37 -1.20 2.03 -9.91
C GLN A 37 -1.72 0.67 -9.41
N GLN A 38 -1.32 0.25 -8.21
CA GLN A 38 -1.82 -0.98 -7.60
C GLN A 38 -3.35 -0.93 -7.41
N LEU A 39 -3.88 0.15 -6.82
CA LEU A 39 -5.31 0.30 -6.61
C LEU A 39 -6.09 0.25 -7.94
N ARG A 40 -5.58 0.88 -8.98
CA ARG A 40 -6.20 0.82 -10.32
C ARG A 40 -6.19 -0.60 -10.86
N SER A 41 -5.09 -1.33 -10.68
CA SER A 41 -4.99 -2.74 -11.06
C SER A 41 -6.02 -3.59 -10.30
N ASP A 42 -6.09 -3.47 -8.97
CA ASP A 42 -7.02 -4.23 -8.13
C ASP A 42 -8.48 -3.96 -8.52
N VAL A 43 -8.82 -2.71 -8.84
CA VAL A 43 -10.16 -2.34 -9.33
C VAL A 43 -10.44 -2.98 -10.68
N GLN A 44 -9.49 -2.94 -11.62
CA GLN A 44 -9.68 -3.58 -12.94
C GLN A 44 -9.82 -5.10 -12.80
N GLU A 45 -9.02 -5.73 -11.94
CA GLU A 45 -9.15 -7.15 -11.61
C GLU A 45 -10.52 -7.47 -11.03
N GLY A 46 -11.01 -6.66 -10.08
CA GLY A 46 -12.35 -6.79 -9.52
C GLY A 46 -13.46 -6.65 -10.57
N LEU A 47 -13.35 -5.67 -11.47
CA LEU A 47 -14.32 -5.48 -12.56
C LEU A 47 -14.29 -6.63 -13.59
N ALA A 48 -13.12 -7.25 -13.79
CA ALA A 48 -12.95 -8.41 -14.66
C ALA A 48 -13.29 -9.76 -13.99
N SER A 49 -13.61 -9.76 -12.69
CA SER A 49 -13.81 -10.99 -11.89
C SER A 49 -15.14 -11.72 -12.13
N GLY A 50 -16.02 -11.14 -12.96
CA GLY A 50 -17.31 -11.71 -13.35
C GLY A 50 -18.49 -10.90 -12.81
N GLU A 51 -19.67 -11.51 -12.86
CA GLU A 51 -20.90 -10.84 -12.44
C GLU A 51 -20.91 -10.64 -10.91
N PRO A 52 -21.30 -9.44 -10.43
CA PRO A 52 -21.44 -9.19 -9.01
C PRO A 52 -22.55 -10.06 -8.42
N SER A 53 -22.32 -10.57 -7.22
CA SER A 53 -23.30 -11.34 -6.45
C SER A 53 -23.73 -10.60 -5.20
N GLU A 54 -24.84 -11.02 -4.59
CA GLU A 54 -25.31 -10.45 -3.33
C GLU A 54 -24.31 -10.69 -2.21
N TRP A 55 -24.10 -9.67 -1.39
CA TRP A 55 -23.16 -9.74 -0.28
C TRP A 55 -23.78 -10.45 0.94
N ASN A 56 -23.15 -11.53 1.39
CA ASN A 56 -23.54 -12.23 2.62
C ASN A 56 -22.32 -12.56 3.51
N ALA A 57 -22.16 -11.81 4.60
CA ALA A 57 -21.04 -12.00 5.53
C ALA A 57 -21.00 -13.39 6.19
N VAL A 58 -22.16 -14.03 6.43
CA VAL A 58 -22.21 -15.35 7.09
C VAL A 58 -21.62 -16.41 6.17
N GLU A 59 -22.06 -16.42 4.91
CA GLU A 59 -21.58 -17.33 3.87
C GLU A 59 -20.09 -17.14 3.58
N ILE A 60 -19.65 -15.88 3.40
CA ILE A 60 -18.23 -15.54 3.17
C ILE A 60 -17.35 -16.06 4.31
N LYS A 61 -17.75 -15.82 5.57
CA LYS A 61 -17.01 -16.31 6.74
C LYS A 61 -17.01 -17.84 6.82
N GLN A 62 -18.12 -18.49 6.50
CA GLN A 62 -18.20 -19.95 6.51
C GLN A 62 -17.29 -20.57 5.44
N HIS A 63 -17.31 -20.02 4.23
CA HIS A 63 -16.43 -20.43 3.15
C HIS A 63 -14.95 -20.30 3.54
N GLY A 64 -14.55 -19.15 4.10
CA GLY A 64 -13.18 -18.94 4.59
C GLY A 64 -12.76 -19.91 5.70
N ARG A 65 -13.66 -20.26 6.62
CA ARG A 65 -13.39 -21.28 7.66
C ARG A 65 -13.18 -22.67 7.07
N ASN A 66 -14.00 -23.05 6.09
CA ASN A 66 -13.86 -24.33 5.40
C ASN A 66 -12.51 -24.43 4.68
N LEU A 67 -12.10 -23.39 3.93
CA LEU A 67 -10.79 -23.33 3.28
C LEU A 67 -9.63 -23.48 4.28
N LYS A 68 -9.73 -22.81 5.44
CA LYS A 68 -8.73 -22.90 6.51
C LYS A 68 -8.67 -24.30 7.14
N ALA A 69 -9.81 -24.96 7.30
CA ALA A 69 -9.87 -26.34 7.80
C ALA A 69 -9.23 -27.32 6.81
N SER A 70 -9.54 -27.21 5.51
CA SER A 70 -8.94 -28.04 4.46
C SER A 70 -7.42 -27.90 4.38
N ARG A 71 -6.89 -26.67 4.52
CA ARG A 71 -5.43 -26.42 4.57
C ARG A 71 -4.75 -26.97 5.83
N ARG A 72 -5.49 -27.25 6.90
CA ARG A 72 -4.97 -27.89 8.11
C ARG A 72 -4.98 -29.42 8.03
N ILE A 73 -5.87 -29.99 7.22
CA ILE A 73 -6.03 -31.43 7.06
C ILE A 73 -5.03 -31.98 6.03
N THR A 74 -4.63 -31.21 5.03
CA THR A 74 -3.48 -31.53 4.17
C THR A 74 -2.19 -31.06 4.87
N PRO A 75 -1.36 -31.94 5.44
CA PRO A 75 -0.05 -31.54 5.93
C PRO A 75 0.79 -31.18 4.70
N GLN A 76 1.37 -29.99 4.71
CA GLN A 76 2.42 -29.61 3.78
C GLN A 76 3.65 -30.46 4.11
N GLY A 77 3.81 -31.55 3.38
CA GLY A 77 4.87 -32.54 3.59
C GLY A 77 4.76 -33.70 2.60
N ALA A 78 5.07 -33.42 1.33
CA ALA A 78 5.61 -34.37 0.35
C ALA A 78 6.42 -33.55 -0.67
#